data_AF-A0A8J2U0Z2-F1
#
_entry.id   AF-A0A8J2U0Z2-F1
#
_cell.length_a   1.000
_cell.length_b   1.000
_cell.length_c   1.000
_cell.angle_alpha   90.00
_cell.angle_beta   90.00
_cell.angle_gamma   90.00
#
_symmetry.space_group_name_H-M   'P 1'
#
loop_
_entity.id
_entity.type
_entity.pdbx_description
1 polymer ?
#
loop_
_entity_poly.entity_id
_entity_poly.type
_entity_poly.pdbx_seq_one_letter_code
_entity_poly.pdbx_strand_id
1 'polypeptide(L)' 'MAMTSVDLDPQLIERARSLTGERSNRAVLDLALRRLIASKQKSAMVEGIAELEALPEELGAPVSNPPQAP' A
#
# COMPACT_ATOMS: atom_id res chain seq x y z
N MET A 1 -4.76 23.41 1.87
CA MET A 1 -4.40 22.22 2.70
C MET A 1 -4.09 22.73 4.10
N ALA A 2 -4.71 22.14 5.13
CA ALA A 2 -4.41 22.50 6.51
C ALA A 2 -2.97 22.07 6.85
N MET A 3 -2.19 22.98 7.42
CA MET A 3 -0.82 22.72 7.83
C MET A 3 -0.82 22.39 9.32
N THR A 4 -0.50 21.15 9.66
CA THR A 4 -0.45 20.67 11.04
C THR A 4 1.00 20.58 11.47
N SER A 5 1.34 21.18 12.61
CA SER A 5 2.66 21.02 13.22
C SER A 5 2.70 19.72 14.01
N VAL A 6 3.72 18.91 13.78
CA VAL A 6 3.92 17.61 14.44
C VAL A 6 5.35 17.58 14.93
N ASP A 7 5.54 17.27 16.20
CA ASP A 7 6.88 17.07 16.77
C ASP A 7 7.41 15.70 16.37
N LEU A 8 8.64 15.67 15.88
CA LEU A 8 9.29 14.50 15.30
C LEU A 8 10.76 14.54 15.67
N ASP A 9 11.29 13.39 16.05
CA ASP A 9 12.73 13.24 16.25
C ASP A 9 13.47 13.65 14.96
N PRO A 10 14.31 14.70 15.02
CA PRO A 10 15.06 15.17 13.87
C PRO A 10 15.88 14.05 13.23
N GLN A 11 16.52 13.19 14.03
CA GLN A 11 17.37 12.11 13.53
C GLN A 11 16.59 11.07 12.74
N LEU A 12 15.36 10.75 13.16
CA LEU A 12 14.49 9.83 12.43
C LEU A 12 14.12 10.38 11.06
N ILE A 13 13.78 11.66 10.98
CA ILE A 13 13.43 12.32 9.73
C ILE A 13 14.65 12.43 8.80
N GLU A 14 15.85 12.71 9.33
CA GLU A 14 17.07 12.74 8.52
C GLU A 14 17.36 11.38 7.89
N ARG A 15 17.28 10.32 8.70
CA ARG A 15 17.45 8.94 8.23
C ARG A 15 16.39 8.55 7.22
N ALA A 16 15.14 8.97 7.43
CA ALA A 16 14.07 8.68 6.49
C ALA A 16 14.28 9.42 5.15
N ARG A 17 14.74 10.67 5.17
CA ARG A 17 15.13 11.39 3.94
C ARG A 17 16.25 10.69 3.19
N SER A 18 17.31 10.26 3.90
CA SER A 18 18.45 9.61 3.23
C SER A 18 18.06 8.27 2.59
N LEU A 19 17.19 7.50 3.25
CA LEU A 19 16.70 6.21 2.72
C LEU A 19 15.68 6.36 1.58
N THR A 20 14.94 7.47 1.54
CA THR A 20 13.87 7.68 0.54
C THR A 20 14.29 8.58 -0.62
N GLY A 21 15.35 9.39 -0.46
CA GLY A 21 15.77 10.40 -1.45
C GLY A 21 14.85 11.63 -1.49
N GLU A 22 13.94 11.76 -0.52
CA GLU A 22 12.92 12.81 -0.53
C GLU A 22 13.48 14.18 -0.10
N ARG A 23 12.99 15.22 -0.76
CA ARG A 23 13.48 16.60 -0.59
C ARG A 23 12.81 17.37 0.54
N SER A 24 11.75 16.80 1.15
CA SER A 24 11.01 17.47 2.22
C SER A 24 10.49 16.48 3.25
N ASN A 25 10.44 16.90 4.52
CA ASN A 25 9.88 16.10 5.61
C ASN A 25 8.41 15.73 5.33
N ARG A 26 7.64 16.63 4.69
CA ARG A 26 6.26 16.36 4.27
C ARG A 26 6.17 15.22 3.25
N ALA A 27 7.05 15.19 2.26
CA ALA A 27 7.06 14.12 1.25
C ALA A 27 7.45 12.77 1.87
N VAL A 28 8.42 12.76 2.79
CA VAL A 28 8.77 11.56 3.57
C VAL A 28 7.56 11.05 4.35
N LEU A 29 6.84 11.93 5.04
CA LEU A 29 5.66 11.56 5.83
C LEU A 29 4.52 11.04 4.95
N ASP A 30 4.23 11.69 3.83
CA ASP A 30 3.21 11.23 2.87
C ASP A 30 3.55 9.84 2.34
N LEU A 31 4.82 9.62 1.96
CA LEU A 31 5.30 8.33 1.49
C LEU A 31 5.19 7.25 2.57
N ALA A 32 5.57 7.57 3.82
CA ALA A 32 5.46 6.65 4.95
C ALA A 32 4.00 6.25 5.20
N LEU A 33 3.08 7.22 5.20
CA LEU A 33 1.65 6.96 5.39
C LEU A 33 1.06 6.10 4.27
N ARG A 34 1.37 6.39 3.00
CA ARG A 34 0.93 5.56 1.86
C ARG A 34 1.44 4.13 1.98
N ARG A 35 2.71 3.95 2.34
CA ARG A 35 3.31 2.61 2.52
C ARG A 35 2.69 1.87 3.71
N LEU A 36 2.39 2.55 4.80
CA LEU A 36 1.72 1.95 5.96
C LEU A 36 0.31 1.47 5.60
N ILE A 37 -0.48 2.31 4.93
CA ILE A 37 -1.83 1.96 4.48
C ILE A 37 -1.76 0.75 3.54
N ALA A 38 -0.89 0.79 2.53
CA ALA A 38 -0.72 -0.31 1.60
C ALA A 38 -0.28 -1.61 2.30
N SER A 39 0.64 -1.51 3.26
CA SER A 39 1.09 -2.65 4.07
C SER A 39 -0.06 -3.28 4.85
N LYS A 40 -0.94 -2.47 5.46
CA LYS A 40 -2.11 -2.95 6.20
C LYS A 40 -3.20 -3.51 5.30
N GLN A 41 -3.46 -2.88 4.16
CA GLN A 41 -4.42 -3.38 3.17
C GLN A 41 -3.96 -4.70 2.53
N LYS A 42 -2.64 -4.90 2.36
CA LYS A 42 -2.10 -6.17 1.86
C LYS A 42 -2.41 -7.34 2.81
N SER A 43 -2.39 -7.14 4.12
CA SER A 43 -2.80 -8.18 5.07
C SER A 43 -4.26 -8.58 4.88
N ALA A 44 -5.16 -7.59 4.76
CA ALA A 44 -6.57 -7.85 4.50
C ALA A 44 -6.80 -8.55 3.14
N MET A 45 -6.00 -8.21 2.12
CA MET A 45 -6.03 -8.90 0.83
C MET A 45 -5.59 -10.37 0.94
N VAL A 46 -4.55 -10.66 1.75
CA VAL A 46 -4.09 -12.04 1.99
C VAL A 46 -5.14 -12.85 2.75
N GLU A 47 -5.77 -12.26 3.76
CA GLU A 47 -6.89 -12.89 4.49
C GLU A 47 -8.06 -13.18 3.55
N GLY A 48 -8.47 -12.23 2.71
CA GLY A 48 -9.53 -12.44 1.72
C GLY A 48 -9.22 -13.53 0.69
N ILE A 49 -7.96 -13.70 0.28
CA ILE A 49 -7.56 -14.83 -0.58
C ILE A 49 -7.64 -16.17 0.17
N ALA A 50 -7.27 -16.20 1.45
CA ALA A 50 -7.33 -17.41 2.26
C ALA A 50 -8.77 -17.90 2.51
N GLU A 51 -9.76 -17.00 2.43
CA GLU A 51 -11.18 -17.30 2.55
C GLU A 51 -11.83 -17.82 1.25
N LEU A 52 -11.11 -17.82 0.12
CA LEU A 52 -11.64 -18.33 -1.15
C LEU A 52 -11.56 -19.87 -1.19
N GLU A 53 -12.73 -20.52 -1.09
CA GLU A 53 -12.84 -21.98 -0.99
C GLU A 53 -12.47 -22.74 -2.28
N ALA A 54 -12.60 -22.11 -3.46
CA ALA A 54 -12.39 -22.75 -4.77
C ALA A 54 -11.03 -22.45 -5.43
N LEU A 55 -10.12 -21.75 -4.72
CA LEU A 55 -8.86 -21.28 -5.29
C LEU A 55 -8.00 -22.36 -5.99
N PRO A 56 -7.86 -23.59 -5.44
CA PRO A 56 -7.05 -24.63 -6.08
C PRO A 56 -7.62 -25.12 -7.42
N GLU A 57 -8.94 -25.09 -7.57
CA GLU A 57 -9.66 -25.55 -8.77
C GLU A 57 -9.71 -24.46 -9.85
N GLU A 58 -9.71 -23.20 -9.43
CA GLU A 58 -9.73 -22.03 -10.33
C GLU A 58 -8.33 -21.59 -10.81
N LEU A 59 -7.27 -21.91 -10.06
CA LEU A 59 -5.87 -21.63 -10.43
C LEU A 59 -5.45 -22.47 -11.64
N GLY A 60 -5.71 -21.96 -12.85
CA GLY A 60 -5.44 -22.62 -14.12
C GLY A 60 -6.69 -22.93 -14.94
N ALA A 61 -7.87 -22.56 -14.45
CA ALA A 61 -9.10 -22.62 -15.23
C ALA A 61 -8.98 -21.75 -16.50
N PRO A 62 -9.55 -22.19 -17.63
CA PRO A 62 -9.51 -21.42 -18.87
C PRO A 62 -10.19 -20.07 -18.67
N VAL A 63 -9.47 -18.98 -18.98
CA VAL A 63 -9.98 -17.61 -18.85
C VAL A 63 -11.02 -17.35 -19.93
N SER A 64 -12.27 -17.09 -19.52
CA SER A 64 -13.31 -16.61 -20.42
C SER A 64 -13.28 -15.09 -20.50
N ASN A 65 -13.33 -14.54 -21.71
CA ASN A 65 -13.56 -13.11 -21.87
C ASN A 65 -14.98 -12.76 -21.43
N PRO A 66 -15.19 -11.64 -20.71
CA PRO A 66 -16.53 -11.18 -20.39
C PRO A 66 -17.29 -10.88 -21.70
N PRO A 67 -18.61 -11.13 -21.74
CA PRO A 67 -19.41 -10.83 -22.91
C PRO A 67 -19.29 -9.34 -23.24
N GLN A 68 -18.91 -9.02 -24.49
CA GLN A 68 -18.85 -7.65 -24.94
C GLN A 68 -20.25 -7.05 -24.84
N ALA A 69 -20.39 -5.98 -24.06
CA ALA A 69 -21.61 -5.20 -24.04
C ALA A 69 -21.86 -4.60 -25.44
N PRO A 70 -23.12 -4.57 -25.92
CA PRO A 70 -23.48 -4.12 -27.26
C PRO A 70 -23.19 -2.63 -27.48
#